data_AF-A0A024EDV1-F1
#
_entry.id   AF-A0A024EDV1-F1
#
_cell.length_a   1.000
_cell.length_b   1.000
_cell.length_c   1.000
_cell.angle_alpha   90.00
_cell.angle_beta   90.00
_cell.angle_gamma   90.00
#
_symmetry.space_group_name_H-M   'P 1'
#
loop_
_entity.id
_entity.type
_entity.pdbx_description
1 polymer ?
#
loop_
_entity_poly.entity_id
_entity_poly.type
_entity_poly.pdbx_seq_one_letter_code
_entity_poly.pdbx_strand_id
1 'polypeptide(L)'
;MDVSKTKSSFYRRLYVAYLIDSGLASSVPALTEATGMPRRTAQDTIAALADLDIICEFEQEEGARNHAGRYRIREWGAIDRGWIERNLRQIKAVLEYP
;
A
#
# COMPACT_ATOMS: atom_id res chain seq x y z
N MET A 1 21.65 -3.09 10.60
CA MET A 1 21.11 -1.99 11.43
C MET A 1 19.65 -2.30 11.64
N ASP A 2 19.22 -2.50 12.88
CA ASP A 2 17.84 -2.87 13.16
C ASP A 2 16.90 -1.70 12.80
N VAL A 3 15.86 -1.98 12.03
CA VAL A 3 14.97 -0.93 11.52
C VAL A 3 13.90 -0.63 12.56
N SER A 4 13.73 0.66 12.90
CA SER A 4 12.72 1.03 13.89
C SER A 4 11.32 0.68 13.38
N LYS A 5 10.43 0.28 14.32
CA LYS A 5 9.02 -0.02 14.01
C LYS A 5 8.32 1.14 13.31
N THR A 6 8.65 2.38 13.69
CA THR A 6 8.13 3.59 13.06
C THR A 6 8.54 3.66 11.58
N LYS A 7 9.82 3.42 11.28
CA LYS A 7 10.33 3.47 9.91
C LYS A 7 9.75 2.36 9.04
N SER A 8 9.68 1.12 9.55
CA SER A 8 9.07 0.01 8.79
C SER A 8 7.57 0.22 8.57
N SER A 9 6.83 0.73 9.57
CA SER A 9 5.41 1.08 9.41
C SER A 9 5.20 2.18 8.38
N PHE A 10 6.03 3.24 8.41
CA PHE A 10 5.96 4.31 7.42
C PHE A 10 6.25 3.78 6.00
N TYR A 11 7.35 3.07 5.80
CA TYR A 11 7.73 2.52 4.49
C TYR A 11 6.70 1.53 3.94
N ARG A 12 6.08 0.72 4.81
CA ARG A 12 5.03 -0.20 4.38
C ARG A 12 3.81 0.53 3.83
N ARG A 13 3.37 1.62 4.47
CA ARG A 13 2.27 2.45 3.99
C ARG A 13 2.59 3.11 2.65
N LEU A 14 3.79 3.67 2.51
CA LEU A 14 4.26 4.23 1.23
C LEU A 14 4.25 3.19 0.11
N TYR A 15 4.76 1.99 0.39
CA TYR A 15 4.84 0.93 -0.61
C TYR A 15 3.46 0.38 -1.00
N VAL A 16 2.57 0.16 -0.03
CA VAL A 16 1.20 -0.28 -0.31
C VAL A 16 0.44 0.77 -1.12
N ALA A 17 0.53 2.05 -0.77
CA ALA A 17 -0.09 3.12 -1.56
C ALA A 17 0.46 3.15 -3.00
N TYR A 18 1.78 2.98 -3.17
CA TYR A 18 2.41 2.92 -4.48
C TYR A 18 1.93 1.73 -5.31
N LEU A 19 1.84 0.53 -4.72
CA LEU A 19 1.34 -0.66 -5.42
C LEU A 19 -0.11 -0.49 -5.89
N ILE A 20 -0.94 0.16 -5.09
CA ILE A 20 -2.34 0.47 -5.44
C ILE A 20 -2.38 1.49 -6.57
N ASP A 21 -1.68 2.62 -6.44
CA ASP A 21 -1.71 3.73 -7.42
C ASP A 21 -1.09 3.36 -8.77
N SER A 22 -0.08 2.49 -8.76
CA SER A 22 0.55 1.96 -9.98
C SER A 22 -0.25 0.83 -10.65
N GLY A 23 -1.31 0.34 -10.00
CA GLY A 23 -2.11 -0.80 -10.49
C GLY A 23 -1.42 -2.16 -10.34
N LEU A 24 -0.27 -2.23 -9.68
CA LEU A 24 0.46 -3.49 -9.45
C LEU A 24 -0.25 -4.40 -8.45
N ALA A 25 -0.93 -3.84 -7.46
CA ALA A 25 -1.80 -4.59 -6.55
C ALA A 25 -2.89 -3.68 -5.98
N SER A 26 -4.14 -3.91 -6.41
CA SER A 26 -5.29 -3.10 -6.04
C SER A 26 -6.30 -3.84 -5.16
N SER A 27 -5.93 -4.97 -4.55
CA SER A 27 -6.79 -5.73 -3.65
C SER A 27 -5.98 -6.33 -2.50
N VAL A 28 -6.62 -6.65 -1.39
CA VAL A 28 -5.94 -7.30 -0.24
C VAL A 28 -5.24 -8.61 -0.63
N PRO A 29 -5.85 -9.52 -1.43
CA PRO A 29 -5.16 -10.69 -1.94
C PRO A 29 -3.93 -10.34 -2.78
N ALA A 30 -4.05 -9.40 -3.74
CA ALA A 30 -2.93 -9.01 -4.59
C ALA A 30 -1.77 -8.37 -3.80
N LEU A 31 -2.09 -7.58 -2.76
CA LEU A 31 -1.08 -7.00 -1.87
C LEU A 31 -0.36 -8.09 -1.05
N THR A 32 -1.10 -9.09 -0.58
CA THR A 32 -0.52 -10.24 0.13
C THR A 32 0.44 -11.02 -0.76
N GLU A 33 0.07 -11.24 -2.02
CA GLU A 33 0.91 -11.90 -3.02
C GLU A 33 2.17 -11.08 -3.35
N ALA A 34 2.01 -9.77 -3.60
CA ALA A 34 3.11 -8.90 -4.01
C ALA A 34 4.16 -8.66 -2.90
N THR A 35 3.79 -8.79 -1.62
CA THR A 35 4.70 -8.46 -0.51
C THR A 35 4.97 -9.62 0.45
N GLY A 36 4.24 -10.73 0.36
CA GLY A 36 4.29 -11.83 1.33
C GLY A 36 3.77 -11.47 2.73
N MET A 37 3.11 -10.31 2.91
CA MET A 37 2.63 -9.90 4.24
C MET A 37 1.31 -10.61 4.60
N PRO A 38 1.02 -10.87 5.89
CA PRO A 38 -0.28 -11.43 6.28
C PRO A 38 -1.46 -10.55 5.87
N ARG A 39 -2.60 -11.17 5.55
CA ARG A 39 -3.84 -10.48 5.16
C ARG A 39 -4.23 -9.34 6.10
N ARG A 40 -4.16 -9.58 7.42
CA ARG A 40 -4.48 -8.59 8.45
C ARG A 40 -3.56 -7.37 8.36
N THR A 41 -2.26 -7.59 8.13
CA THR A 41 -1.26 -6.52 7.93
C THR A 41 -1.57 -5.68 6.70
N ALA A 42 -1.98 -6.30 5.59
CA ALA A 42 -2.39 -5.55 4.40
C ALA A 42 -3.62 -4.67 4.69
N GLN A 43 -4.65 -5.22 5.34
CA GLN A 43 -5.85 -4.48 5.72
C GLN A 43 -5.55 -3.30 6.67
N ASP A 44 -4.75 -3.55 7.71
CA ASP A 44 -4.34 -2.50 8.65
C ASP A 44 -3.49 -1.42 7.98
N THR A 45 -2.62 -1.81 7.05
CA THR A 45 -1.80 -0.84 6.31
C THR A 45 -2.66 0.06 5.44
N ILE A 46 -3.66 -0.48 4.74
CA ILE A 46 -4.60 0.30 3.92
C ILE A 46 -5.40 1.26 4.80
N ALA A 47 -5.93 0.79 5.94
CA ALA A 47 -6.69 1.63 6.87
C ALA A 47 -5.85 2.79 7.42
N ALA A 48 -4.56 2.54 7.70
CA ALA A 48 -3.63 3.54 8.24
C ALA A 48 -3.03 4.49 7.17
N LEU A 49 -3.49 4.43 5.91
CA LEU A 49 -3.08 5.39 4.87
C LEU A 49 -3.61 6.80 5.16
N ALA A 50 -4.81 6.90 5.73
CA ALA A 50 -5.42 8.17 6.11
C ALA A 50 -4.60 8.95 7.15
N ASP A 51 -3.83 8.26 8.00
CA ASP A 51 -2.91 8.90 8.98
C ASP A 51 -1.75 9.64 8.30
N LEU A 52 -1.54 9.44 7.00
CA LEU A 52 -0.54 10.13 6.18
C LEU A 52 -1.21 11.09 5.16
N ASP A 53 -2.49 11.39 5.33
CA ASP A 53 -3.33 12.15 4.40
C ASP A 53 -3.43 11.51 2.99
N ILE A 54 -3.12 10.21 2.86
CA ILE A 54 -3.31 9.47 1.62
C ILE A 54 -4.77 8.99 1.56
N ILE A 55 -5.53 9.50 0.59
CA ILE A 55 -6.93 9.12 0.38
C ILE A 55 -6.96 7.85 -0.48
N CYS A 56 -7.30 6.73 0.16
CA CYS A 56 -7.46 5.42 -0.49
C CYS A 56 -8.91 4.96 -0.39
N GLU A 57 -9.56 4.76 -1.53
CA GLU A 57 -10.97 4.37 -1.62
C GLU A 57 -11.12 2.98 -2.21
N PHE A 58 -12.20 2.29 -1.86
CA PHE A 58 -12.58 1.02 -2.49
C PHE A 58 -13.67 1.26 -3.53
N GLU A 59 -13.34 1.07 -4.81
CA GLU A 59 -14.27 1.13 -5.93
C GLU A 59 -14.88 -0.26 -6.16
N GLN A 60 -16.20 -0.39 -6.06
CA GLN A 60 -16.90 -1.62 -6.46
C GLN A 60 -16.96 -1.70 -7.99
N GLU A 61 -16.76 -2.89 -8.54
CA GLU A 61 -16.95 -3.10 -9.98
C GLU A 61 -18.44 -3.16 -10.33
N GLU A 62 -18.82 -2.47 -11.40
CA GLU A 62 -20.21 -2.34 -11.81
C GLU A 62 -20.78 -3.73 -12.17
N GLY A 63 -21.87 -4.13 -11.49
CA GLY A 63 -22.52 -5.43 -11.69
C GLY A 63 -21.93 -6.60 -10.89
N ALA A 64 -20.91 -6.39 -10.07
CA ALA A 64 -20.34 -7.47 -9.26
C ALA A 64 -21.24 -7.86 -8.06
N ARG A 65 -21.51 -9.17 -7.92
CA ARG A 65 -22.08 -9.74 -6.69
C ARG A 65 -20.96 -9.97 -5.66
N ASN A 66 -21.18 -9.54 -4.42
CA ASN A 66 -20.31 -9.75 -3.24
C ASN A 66 -18.86 -9.25 -3.38
N HIS A 67 -18.56 -8.08 -2.78
CA HIS A 67 -17.20 -7.59 -2.45
C HIS A 67 -16.14 -7.59 -3.57
N ALA A 68 -16.52 -7.73 -4.85
CA ALA A 68 -15.58 -7.58 -5.95
C ALA A 68 -15.38 -6.08 -6.26
N GLY A 69 -14.14 -5.64 -6.10
CA GLY A 69 -13.75 -4.25 -6.25
C GLY A 69 -12.26 -4.10 -6.04
N ARG A 70 -11.79 -2.86 -6.19
CA ARG A 70 -10.37 -2.51 -6.10
C ARG A 70 -10.16 -1.26 -5.28
N TYR A 71 -9.04 -1.22 -4.58
CA TYR A 71 -8.55 0.01 -3.97
C TYR A 71 -7.99 0.94 -5.02
N ARG A 72 -8.13 2.24 -4.79
CA ARG A 72 -7.58 3.30 -5.62
C ARG A 72 -7.10 4.44 -4.74
N ILE A 73 -5.90 4.94 -5.01
CA ILE A 73 -5.42 6.19 -4.42
C ILE A 73 -6.04 7.35 -5.19
N ARG A 74 -6.74 8.23 -4.46
CA ARG A 74 -7.31 9.48 -4.99
C ARG A 74 -6.33 10.63 -4.88
N GLU A 75 -5.71 10.73 -3.71
CA GLU A 75 -4.81 11.81 -3.35
C GLU A 75 -3.69 11.27 -2.47
N TRP A 76 -2.48 11.80 -2.67
CA TRP A 76 -1.29 11.43 -1.91
C TRP A 76 -1.05 12.34 -0.69
N GLY A 77 -1.85 13.39 -0.51
CA GLY A 77 -1.68 14.35 0.57
C GLY A 77 -0.27 14.96 0.56
N ALA A 78 0.41 14.90 1.71
CA ALA A 78 1.75 15.42 1.89
C ALA A 78 2.88 14.53 1.31
N ILE A 79 2.55 13.35 0.77
CA ILE A 79 3.54 12.36 0.33
C ILE A 79 3.90 12.56 -1.15
N ASP A 80 5.20 12.71 -1.45
CA ASP A 80 5.70 12.70 -2.83
C ASP A 80 5.80 11.27 -3.37
N ARG A 81 4.87 10.89 -4.25
CA ARG A 81 4.93 9.62 -4.97
C ARG A 81 6.25 9.40 -5.71
N GLY A 82 6.79 10.45 -6.35
CA GLY A 82 8.03 10.34 -7.12
C GLY A 82 9.23 9.98 -6.23
N TRP A 83 9.22 10.39 -4.96
CA TRP A 83 10.23 9.97 -3.99
C TRP A 83 10.19 8.46 -3.77
N ILE A 84 9.01 7.85 -3.71
CA ILE A 84 8.84 6.41 -3.51
C ILE A 84 9.42 5.64 -4.71
N GLU A 85 9.12 6.09 -5.93
CA GLU A 85 9.64 5.48 -7.17
C GLU A 85 11.17 5.48 -7.21
N ARG A 86 11.79 6.61 -6.88
CA ARG A 86 13.26 6.75 -6.83
C ARG A 86 13.90 5.87 -5.74
N ASN A 87 13.18 5.60 -4.65
CA ASN A 87 13.69 4.87 -3.48
C ASN A 87 13.15 3.44 -3.35
N LEU A 88 12.47 2.92 -4.39
CA LEU A 88 11.72 1.66 -4.31
C LEU A 88 12.59 0.48 -3.85
N ARG A 89 13.82 0.38 -4.37
CA ARG A 89 14.77 -0.69 -3.98
C ARG A 89 15.12 -0.63 -2.50
N GLN A 90 15.36 0.58 -1.98
CA GLN A 90 15.70 0.77 -0.57
C GLN A 90 14.52 0.46 0.35
N ILE A 91 13.31 0.89 -0.03
CA ILE A 91 12.08 0.62 0.71
C ILE A 91 11.86 -0.88 0.83
N LYS A 92 11.94 -1.60 -0.30
CA LYS A 92 11.79 -3.06 -0.34
C LYS A 92 12.85 -3.78 0.48
N ALA A 93 14.11 -3.36 0.38
CA ALA A 93 15.20 -3.94 1.17
C ALA A 93 15.00 -3.74 2.69
N VAL A 94 14.50 -2.58 3.12
CA VAL A 94 14.17 -2.31 4.53
C VAL A 94 13.01 -3.14 5.04
N LEU A 95 12.03 -3.44 4.18
CA LEU A 95 10.84 -4.22 4.52
C LEU A 95 11.04 -5.73 4.32
N GLU A 96 12.16 -6.14 3.71
CA GLU A 96 12.43 -7.51 3.29
C GLU A 96 11.33 -8.05 2.34
N TYR A 97 10.82 -7.18 1.46
CA TYR A 97 9.80 -7.53 0.47
C TYR A 97 10.39 -7.89 -0.90
N PRO A 98 9.73 -8.79 -1.68
CA PRO A 98 10.20 -9.22 -3.00
C PRO A 98 10.26 -8.07 -3.98
#